data_AF-R1F892-F1
#
_entry.id   AF-R1F892-F1
#
_cell.length_a   1.000
_cell.length_b   1.000
_cell.length_c   1.000
_cell.angle_alpha   90.00
_cell.angle_beta   90.00
_cell.angle_gamma   90.00
#
_symmetry.space_group_name_H-M   'P 1'
#
loop_
_entity.id
_entity.type
_entity.pdbx_description
1 polymer ?
#
loop_
_entity_poly.entity_id
_entity_poly.type
_entity_poly.pdbx_seq_one_letter_code
_entity_poly.pdbx_strand_id
1 'polypeptide(L)'
;MGRLLNLLAMGLTLFFWFGVIVSLVVTLPGKLSSFLPICGVIVALMHWVQASMIRAACKPHFFVTNSEFVQVLIFGVFGMRDIRARLKDIVDAGSKPQP
;
A
#
# COMPACT_ATOMS: atom_id res chain seq x y z
N MET A 1 14.28 14.40 -4.67
CA MET A 1 13.04 14.73 -3.90
C MET A 1 12.07 13.56 -3.77
N GLY A 2 11.59 12.95 -4.86
CA GLY A 2 10.51 11.92 -4.80
C GLY A 2 10.80 10.69 -3.95
N ARG A 3 12.05 10.21 -3.92
CA ARG A 3 12.46 9.05 -3.10
C ARG A 3 12.39 9.35 -1.59
N LEU A 4 12.75 10.56 -1.18
CA LEU A 4 12.68 11.01 0.21
C LEU A 4 11.23 11.15 0.67
N LEU A 5 10.37 11.77 -0.15
CA LEU A 5 8.94 11.88 0.14
C LEU A 5 8.26 10.51 0.26
N ASN A 6 8.63 9.55 -0.61
CA ASN A 6 8.12 8.18 -0.51
C ASN A 6 8.55 7.48 0.79
N LEU A 7 9.81 7.67 1.21
CA LEU A 7 10.31 7.12 2.48
C LEU A 7 9.61 7.76 3.69
N LEU A 8 9.40 9.07 3.67
CA LEU A 8 8.67 9.78 4.71
C LEU A 8 7.22 9.30 4.79
N ALA A 9 6.56 9.11 3.64
CA ALA A 9 5.19 8.60 3.61
C ALA A 9 5.09 7.16 4.11
N MET A 10 6.02 6.28 3.71
CA MET A 10 6.12 4.92 4.26
C MET A 10 6.37 4.94 5.77
N GLY A 11 7.24 5.83 6.26
CA GLY A 11 7.49 6.05 7.68
C GLY A 11 6.23 6.49 8.44
N LEU A 12 5.46 7.41 7.86
CA LEU A 12 4.18 7.85 8.44
C LEU A 12 3.16 6.71 8.48
N THR A 13 3.10 5.86 7.44
CA THR A 13 2.21 4.68 7.45
C THR A 13 2.61 3.69 8.53
N LEU A 14 3.91 3.46 8.73
CA LEU A 14 4.40 2.61 9.82
C LEU A 14 4.08 3.22 11.19
N PHE A 15 4.23 4.53 11.36
CA PHE A 15 3.85 5.22 12.59
C PHE A 15 2.35 5.09 12.88
N PHE A 16 1.51 5.19 11.84
CA PHE A 16 0.08 4.94 11.96
C PHE A 16 -0.21 3.51 12.44
N TRP A 17 0.36 2.50 11.78
CA TRP A 17 0.17 1.10 12.20
C TRP A 17 0.67 0.84 13.61
N PHE A 18 1.80 1.44 13.99
CA PHE A 18 2.31 1.39 15.36
C PHE A 18 1.29 1.98 16.34
N GLY A 19 0.74 3.16 16.05
CA GLY A 19 -0.32 3.79 16.85
C GLY A 19 -1.57 2.92 17.00
N VAL A 20 -2.01 2.27 15.91
CA VAL A 20 -3.12 1.31 15.93
C VAL A 20 -2.78 0.12 16.84
N ILE A 21 -1.61 -0.50 16.68
CA ILE A 21 -1.22 -1.66 17.51
C ILE A 21 -1.12 -1.28 18.99
N VAL A 22 -0.49 -0.14 19.31
CA VAL A 22 -0.41 0.37 20.68
C VAL A 22 -1.79 0.63 21.26
N SER A 23 -2.73 1.17 20.48
CA SER A 23 -4.10 1.41 20.93
C SER A 23 -4.89 0.15 21.29
N LEU A 24 -4.48 -1.01 20.74
CA LEU A 24 -5.09 -2.30 21.05
C LEU A 24 -4.57 -2.91 22.36
N VAL A 25 -3.37 -2.54 22.78
CA VAL A 25 -2.70 -3.10 23.98
C VAL A 25 -2.77 -2.13 25.17
N VAL A 26 -2.73 -0.82 24.91
CA VAL A 26 -2.69 0.24 25.91
C VAL A 26 -3.89 1.17 25.71
N THR A 27 -4.56 1.51 26.81
CA THR A 27 -5.62 2.52 26.81
C THR A 27 -5.02 3.92 26.61
N LEU A 28 -4.99 4.36 25.35
CA LEU A 28 -4.63 5.74 25.00
C LEU A 28 -5.64 6.73 25.58
N PRO A 29 -5.21 7.94 25.99
CA PRO A 29 -6.09 8.92 26.60
C PRO A 29 -7.20 9.40 25.65
N GLY A 30 -8.41 9.53 26.17
CA GLY A 30 -9.56 10.12 25.48
C GLY A 30 -10.12 9.27 24.34
N LYS A 31 -10.71 9.93 23.32
CA LYS A 31 -11.35 9.27 22.16
C LYS A 31 -10.37 8.52 21.24
N LEU A 32 -9.06 8.69 21.43
CA LEU A 32 -8.04 8.06 20.57
C LEU A 32 -8.02 6.53 20.71
N SER A 33 -8.28 5.97 21.90
CA SER A 33 -8.27 4.51 22.09
C SER A 33 -9.41 3.80 21.35
N SER A 34 -10.56 4.46 21.16
CA SER A 34 -11.67 3.91 20.38
C SER A 34 -11.58 4.25 18.90
N PHE A 35 -11.02 5.41 18.55
CA PHE A 35 -10.98 5.89 17.16
C PHE A 35 -9.87 5.24 16.32
N LEU A 36 -8.65 5.09 16.86
CA LEU A 36 -7.51 4.53 16.13
C LEU A 36 -7.75 3.09 15.65
N PRO A 37 -8.29 2.16 16.45
CA PRO A 37 -8.60 0.81 15.98
C PRO A 37 -9.61 0.80 14.82
N ILE A 38 -10.68 1.58 14.92
CA ILE A 38 -11.71 1.66 13.87
C ILE A 38 -11.10 2.21 12.58
N CYS A 39 -10.31 3.29 12.68
CA CYS A 39 -9.58 3.84 11.55
C CYS A 39 -8.62 2.81 10.95
N GLY A 40 -7.88 2.08 11.79
CA GLY A 40 -6.98 0.99 11.38
C GLY A 40 -7.69 -0.10 10.58
N VAL A 41 -8.87 -0.54 11.02
CA VAL A 41 -9.70 -1.51 10.30
C VAL A 41 -10.13 -0.97 8.94
N ILE A 42 -10.62 0.26 8.87
CA ILE A 42 -11.06 0.89 7.62
C ILE A 42 -9.88 0.98 6.64
N VAL A 43 -8.71 1.45 7.10
CA VAL A 43 -7.50 1.55 6.27
C VAL A 43 -7.05 0.16 5.79
N ALA A 44 -7.06 -0.85 6.67
CA ALA A 44 -6.75 -2.24 6.30
C ALA A 44 -7.65 -2.74 5.17
N LEU A 45 -8.96 -2.51 5.28
CA LEU A 45 -9.94 -2.90 4.28
C LEU A 45 -9.71 -2.16 2.96
N MET A 46 -9.45 -0.85 3.00
CA MET A 46 -9.14 -0.08 1.80
C MET A 46 -7.86 -0.58 1.12
N HIS A 47 -6.80 -0.83 1.88
CA HIS A 47 -5.56 -1.38 1.34
C HIS A 47 -5.76 -2.77 0.74
N TRP A 48 -6.60 -3.61 1.36
CA TRP A 48 -6.96 -4.93 0.84
C TRP A 48 -7.71 -4.84 -0.48
N VAL A 49 -8.75 -4.00 -0.55
CA VAL A 49 -9.50 -3.75 -1.80
C VAL A 49 -8.56 -3.24 -2.87
N GLN A 50 -7.70 -2.26 -2.56
CA GLN A 50 -6.75 -1.72 -3.51
C GLN A 50 -5.73 -2.78 -3.99
N ALA A 51 -5.18 -3.58 -3.10
CA ALA A 51 -4.24 -4.64 -3.44
C ALA A 51 -4.88 -5.73 -4.31
N SER A 52 -6.12 -6.12 -3.99
CA SER A 52 -6.86 -7.14 -4.74
C SER A 52 -7.26 -6.66 -6.14
N MET A 53 -7.75 -5.42 -6.27
CA MET A 53 -8.06 -4.81 -7.55
C MET A 53 -6.83 -4.76 -8.46
N ILE A 54 -5.67 -4.39 -7.92
CA ILE A 54 -4.42 -4.31 -8.68
C ILE A 54 -3.91 -5.68 -9.07
N ARG A 55 -3.97 -6.65 -8.15
CA ARG A 55 -3.62 -8.04 -8.46
C ARG A 55 -4.50 -8.60 -9.58
N ALA A 56 -5.80 -8.30 -9.58
CA ALA A 56 -6.71 -8.70 -10.64
C ALA A 56 -6.40 -8.00 -11.96
N ALA A 57 -6.16 -6.69 -11.94
CA ALA A 57 -5.84 -5.89 -13.12
C ALA A 57 -4.48 -6.26 -13.75
N CYS A 58 -3.50 -6.64 -12.93
CA CYS A 58 -2.17 -7.03 -13.42
C CYS A 58 -2.12 -8.48 -13.93
N LYS A 59 -3.05 -9.36 -13.51
CA LYS A 59 -3.06 -10.79 -13.86
C LYS A 59 -2.87 -11.11 -15.35
N PRO A 60 -3.44 -10.34 -16.31
CA PRO A 60 -3.22 -10.56 -17.74
C PRO A 60 -1.78 -10.26 -18.22
N HIS A 61 -1.05 -9.42 -17.48
CA HIS A 61 0.26 -8.92 -17.87
C HIS A 61 1.40 -9.58 -17.09
N PHE A 62 1.22 -9.76 -15.78
CA PHE A 62 2.18 -10.42 -14.91
C PHE A 62 1.57 -10.87 -13.58
N PHE A 63 2.23 -11.82 -12.92
CA PHE A 63 1.85 -12.25 -11.59
C PHE A 63 2.34 -11.26 -10.53
N VAL A 64 1.41 -10.76 -9.70
CA VAL A 64 1.71 -10.01 -8.47
C VAL A 64 1.98 -11.01 -7.34
N THR A 65 3.19 -10.96 -6.81
CA THR A 65 3.66 -11.83 -5.74
C THR A 65 2.95 -11.56 -4.43
N ASN A 66 2.93 -12.55 -3.53
CA ASN A 66 2.35 -12.37 -2.20
C ASN A 66 3.12 -11.32 -1.38
N SER A 67 4.43 -11.16 -1.59
CA SER A 67 5.24 -10.09 -0.97
C SER A 67 4.81 -8.70 -1.45
N GLU A 68 4.59 -8.52 -2.75
CA GLU A 68 4.07 -7.26 -3.30
C GLU A 68 2.66 -6.97 -2.75
N PHE A 69 1.81 -7.99 -2.64
CA PHE A 69 0.48 -7.85 -2.05
C PHE A 69 0.52 -7.41 -0.58
N VAL A 70 1.39 -8.01 0.24
CA VAL A 70 1.60 -7.62 1.64
C VAL A 70 2.17 -6.22 1.76
N GLN A 71 3.07 -5.82 0.85
CA GLN A 71 3.58 -4.44 0.82
C GLN A 71 2.46 -3.43 0.55
N VAL A 72 1.51 -3.74 -0.34
CA VAL A 72 0.34 -2.86 -0.57
C VAL A 72 -0.60 -2.87 0.64
N LEU A 73 -0.72 -3.98 1.36
CA LEU A 73 -1.51 -4.03 2.60
C LEU A 73 -0.93 -3.13 3.69
N ILE A 74 0.38 -3.14 3.87
CA ILE A 74 1.05 -2.36 4.92
C ILE A 74 1.21 -0.90 4.50
N PHE A 75 1.68 -0.65 3.28
CA PHE A 75 2.08 0.68 2.81
C PHE A 75 1.09 1.33 1.83
N GLY A 76 -0.04 0.69 1.54
CA GLY A 76 -1.04 1.19 0.59
C GLY A 76 -0.44 1.41 -0.80
N VAL A 77 -0.75 2.56 -1.39
CA VAL A 77 -0.25 3.00 -2.71
C VAL A 77 1.28 2.97 -2.81
N PHE A 78 2.00 3.23 -1.70
CA PHE A 78 3.45 3.28 -1.71
C PHE A 78 4.10 1.90 -1.90
N GLY A 79 3.42 0.82 -1.48
CA GLY A 79 3.84 -0.56 -1.74
C GLY A 79 3.75 -0.98 -3.20
N MET A 80 3.10 -0.18 -4.05
CA MET A 80 2.86 -0.51 -5.47
C MET A 80 3.98 -0.02 -6.39
N ARG A 81 5.08 0.50 -5.85
CA ARG A 81 6.11 1.18 -6.65
C ARG A 81 6.68 0.26 -7.73
N ASP A 82 6.98 -0.99 -7.36
CA ASP A 82 7.59 -1.95 -8.27
C ASP A 82 6.56 -2.50 -9.28
N ILE A 83 5.31 -2.72 -8.84
CA ILE A 83 4.17 -3.05 -9.72
C ILE A 83 3.98 -1.94 -10.77
N ARG A 84 4.01 -0.67 -10.36
CA ARG A 84 3.86 0.49 -11.25
C ARG A 84 5.03 0.60 -12.23
N ALA A 85 6.25 0.33 -11.79
CA ALA A 85 7.42 0.33 -12.67
C ALA A 85 7.26 -0.73 -13.77
N ARG A 86 6.89 -1.96 -13.40
CA ARG A 86 6.65 -3.05 -14.36
C ARG A 86 5.50 -2.75 -15.33
N LEU A 87 4.40 -2.17 -14.83
CA LEU A 87 3.29 -1.70 -15.68
C LEU A 87 3.75 -0.63 -16.67
N LYS A 88 4.58 0.31 -16.22
CA LYS A 88 5.13 1.36 -17.08
C LYS A 88 6.02 0.77 -18.17
N ASP A 89 6.89 -0.19 -17.84
CA ASP A 89 7.76 -0.83 -18.82
C ASP A 89 6.94 -1.57 -19.91
N ILE A 90 5.83 -2.21 -19.54
CA ILE A 90 4.93 -2.89 -20.49
C ILE A 90 4.23 -1.88 -21.41
N VAL A 91 3.74 -0.77 -20.86
CA VAL A 91 3.12 0.31 -21.64
C VAL A 91 4.14 0.95 -22.58
N ASP A 92 5.35 1.24 -22.10
CA ASP A 92 6.41 1.86 -22.89
C ASP A 92 6.90 0.90 -24.00
N ALA A 93 6.92 -0.42 -23.76
CA ALA A 93 7.25 -1.44 -24.76
C ALA A 93 6.15 -1.61 -25.83
N GLY A 94 4.87 -1.56 -25.43
CA GLY A 94 3.74 -1.61 -26.36
C GLY A 94 3.53 -0.31 -27.17
N SER A 95 4.11 0.81 -26.71
CA SER A 95 4.01 2.11 -27.37
C SER A 95 5.14 2.39 -28.38
N LYS A 96 6.15 1.52 -28.50
CA LYS A 96 7.16 1.64 -29.55
C LYS A 96 6.56 1.19 -30.89
N PRO A 97 6.62 2.01 -31.96
CA PRO A 97 6.32 1.52 -33.31
C PRO A 97 7.23 0.32 -33.60
N GLN A 98 6.66 -0.80 -34.04
CA GLN A 98 7.47 -1.88 -34.62
C GLN A 98 8.26 -1.30 -35.80
N PRO A 99 9.60 -1.51 -35.87
CA PRO A 99 10.41 -1.06 -36.99
C PRO A 99 10.04 -1.77 -38.29
#